data_AF-A0A358JU79-F1
#
_entry.id   AF-A0A358JU79-F1
#
_cell.length_a   1.000
_cell.length_b   1.000
_cell.length_c   1.000
_cell.angle_alpha   90.00
_cell.angle_beta   90.00
_cell.angle_gamma   90.00
#
_symmetry.space_group_name_H-M   'P 1'
#
loop_
_entity.id
_entity.type
_entity.pdbx_description
1 polymer ?
#
loop_
_entity_poly.entity_id
_entity_poly.type
_entity_poly.pdbx_seq_one_letter_code
_entity_poly.pdbx_strand_id
1 'polypeptide(L)'
;MAELEARSMTETQLRNLRRQRTKEMRLQLTGFSFMIFLTFMAFGMVALDFNATFIMGIVMLFAFIQVVLQFYYFMHMKDKGHEFAKLFMIVGMYFAIAFCVTFIYIVWIGQPI
;
A
#
# COMPACT_ATOMS: atom_id res chain seq x y z
N MET A 1 -15.10 -41.18 15.70
CA MET A 1 -13.71 -41.10 15.17
C MET A 1 -13.33 -39.63 14.93
N ALA A 2 -13.53 -38.78 15.94
CA ALA A 2 -13.40 -37.32 15.86
C ALA A 2 -12.28 -36.78 16.77
N GLU A 3 -11.37 -37.65 17.23
CA GLU A 3 -10.40 -37.30 18.29
C GLU A 3 -8.93 -37.35 17.84
N LEU A 4 -8.64 -37.68 16.57
CA LEU A 4 -7.28 -37.70 16.03
C LEU A 4 -6.90 -36.44 15.23
N GLU A 5 -7.83 -35.52 14.99
CA GLU A 5 -7.61 -34.33 14.15
C GLU A 5 -7.31 -33.04 14.95
N ALA A 6 -7.38 -33.11 16.29
CA ALA A 6 -6.78 -32.11 17.16
C ALA A 6 -5.28 -32.39 17.32
N ARG A 7 -4.52 -32.38 16.22
CA ARG A 7 -3.06 -32.43 16.28
C ARG A 7 -2.60 -31.14 16.93
N SER A 8 -2.43 -31.17 18.25
CA SER A 8 -1.85 -30.10 19.05
C SER A 8 -0.62 -29.58 18.30
N MET A 9 -0.71 -28.36 17.77
CA MET A 9 0.47 -27.70 17.26
C MET A 9 1.45 -27.70 18.42
N THR A 10 2.59 -28.38 18.25
CA THR A 10 3.59 -28.54 19.30
C THR A 10 3.89 -27.16 19.90
N GLU A 11 4.04 -27.02 21.22
CA GLU A 11 4.30 -25.73 21.90
C GLU A 11 5.37 -24.86 21.18
N THR A 12 6.34 -25.54 20.55
CA THR A 12 7.37 -24.96 19.70
C THR A 12 6.82 -24.28 18.43
N GLN A 13 5.84 -24.86 17.74
CA GLN A 13 5.17 -24.31 16.56
C GLN A 13 4.36 -23.04 16.91
N LEU A 14 3.64 -23.04 18.03
CA LEU A 14 2.90 -21.87 18.51
C LEU A 14 3.84 -20.72 18.89
N ARG A 15 4.96 -21.03 19.54
CA ARG A 15 6.00 -20.05 19.89
C ARG A 15 6.68 -19.47 18.65
N ASN A 16 6.91 -20.28 17.61
CA ASN A 16 7.48 -19.83 16.34
C ASN A 16 6.51 -18.93 15.56
N LEU A 17 5.23 -19.29 15.51
CA LEU A 17 4.18 -18.46 14.90
C LEU A 17 4.09 -17.08 15.59
N ARG A 18 4.04 -17.03 16.93
CA ARG A 18 4.03 -15.75 17.66
C ARG A 18 5.23 -14.88 17.31
N ARG A 19 6.43 -15.46 17.23
CA ARG A 19 7.65 -14.74 16.84
C ARG A 19 7.60 -14.21 15.41
N GLN A 20 7.02 -14.96 14.48
CA GLN A 20 6.83 -14.51 13.09
C GLN A 20 5.85 -13.33 13.03
N ARG A 21 4.67 -13.44 13.68
CA ARG A 21 3.68 -12.36 13.74
C ARG A 21 4.24 -11.07 14.33
N THR A 22 5.03 -11.15 15.40
CA THR A 22 5.67 -9.94 15.97
C THR A 22 6.66 -9.30 15.01
N LYS A 23 7.38 -10.07 14.19
CA LYS A 23 8.29 -9.51 13.18
C LYS A 23 7.54 -8.85 12.04
N GLU A 24 6.46 -9.47 11.56
CA GLU A 24 5.56 -8.91 10.54
C GLU A 24 4.94 -7.58 11.02
N MET A 25 4.43 -7.57 12.26
CA MET A 25 3.85 -6.37 12.86
C MET A 25 4.86 -5.23 13.00
N ARG A 26 6.11 -5.53 13.39
CA ARG A 26 7.17 -4.51 13.45
C ARG A 26 7.48 -3.93 12.07
N LEU A 27 7.54 -4.77 11.03
CA LEU A 27 7.79 -4.32 9.66
C LEU A 27 6.66 -3.40 9.15
N GLN A 28 5.41 -3.76 9.44
CA GLN A 28 4.24 -2.93 9.14
C GLN A 28 4.28 -1.60 9.88
N LEU A 29 4.61 -1.61 11.18
CA LEU A 29 4.76 -0.39 11.99
C LEU A 29 5.84 0.53 11.42
N THR A 30 7.00 -0.01 11.02
CA THR A 30 8.07 0.78 10.42
C THR A 30 7.62 1.43 9.10
N GLY A 31 6.94 0.69 8.23
CA GLY A 31 6.37 1.25 7.00
C GLY A 31 5.35 2.35 7.27
N PHE A 32 4.44 2.12 8.21
CA PHE A 32 3.42 3.10 8.62
C PHE A 32 4.04 4.37 9.20
N SER A 33 5.02 4.25 10.10
CA SER A 33 5.75 5.41 10.64
C SER A 33 6.45 6.22 9.54
N PHE A 34 7.03 5.54 8.54
CA PHE A 34 7.67 6.21 7.42
C PHE A 34 6.67 6.97 6.52
N MET A 35 5.49 6.39 6.30
CA MET A 35 4.41 7.05 5.55
C MET A 35 3.96 8.34 6.25
N ILE A 36 3.70 8.26 7.55
CA ILE A 36 3.30 9.42 8.36
C ILE A 36 4.38 10.50 8.30
N PHE A 37 5.65 10.12 8.45
CA PHE A 37 6.78 11.04 8.39
C PHE A 37 6.83 11.82 7.05
N LEU A 38 6.75 11.10 5.93
CA LEU A 38 6.72 11.72 4.61
C LEU A 38 5.50 12.64 4.41
N THR A 39 4.33 12.28 4.92
CA THR A 39 3.13 13.14 4.82
C THR A 39 3.27 14.42 5.65
N PHE A 40 3.80 14.34 6.87
CA PHE A 40 4.06 15.53 7.68
C PHE A 40 5.09 16.43 7.02
N MET A 41 6.10 15.86 6.36
CA MET A 41 7.10 16.64 5.63
C MET A 41 6.49 17.36 4.42
N ALA A 42 5.55 16.73 3.70
CA ALA A 42 4.79 17.35 2.61
C ALA A 42 3.96 18.54 3.12
N PHE A 43 3.18 18.35 4.19
CA PHE A 43 2.37 19.42 4.78
C PHE A 43 3.23 20.55 5.37
N GLY A 44 4.34 20.21 6.02
CA GLY A 44 5.28 21.20 6.53
C GLY A 44 5.86 22.09 5.43
N MET A 45 6.19 21.53 4.27
CA MET A 45 6.64 22.32 3.11
C MET A 45 5.55 23.25 2.56
N VAL A 46 4.29 22.82 2.56
CA VAL A 46 3.16 23.68 2.15
C VAL A 46 2.95 24.81 3.17
N ALA A 47 3.05 24.51 4.46
CA ALA A 47 2.82 25.49 5.54
C ALA A 47 3.87 26.61 5.60
N LEU A 48 5.08 26.37 5.10
CA LEU A 48 6.17 27.35 5.06
C LEU A 48 6.12 28.29 3.83
N ASP A 49 5.08 28.18 3.01
CA ASP A 49 4.80 29.05 1.86
C ASP A 49 5.98 29.20 0.87
N PHE A 50 6.67 28.07 0.61
CA PHE A 50 7.66 27.98 -0.46
C PHE A 50 7.04 28.24 -1.84
N ASN A 51 7.88 28.40 -2.87
CA ASN A 51 7.39 28.60 -4.24
C ASN A 51 6.42 27.47 -4.65
N ALA A 52 5.22 27.83 -5.09
CA ALA A 52 4.14 26.89 -5.41
C ALA A 52 4.54 25.82 -6.44
N THR A 53 5.36 26.17 -7.43
CA THR A 53 5.84 25.21 -8.45
C THR A 53 6.80 24.17 -7.83
N PHE A 54 7.62 24.60 -6.88
CA PHE A 54 8.55 23.72 -6.16
C PHE A 54 7.80 22.79 -5.20
N ILE A 55 6.85 23.32 -4.44
CA ILE A 55 5.97 22.54 -3.55
C ILE A 55 5.23 21.48 -4.37
N MET A 56 4.61 21.86 -5.49
CA MET A 56 3.83 20.93 -6.32
C MET A 56 4.68 19.75 -6.79
N GLY A 57 5.91 20.01 -7.26
CA GLY A 57 6.82 18.95 -7.70
C GLY A 57 7.20 17.99 -6.57
N ILE A 58 7.56 18.51 -5.39
CA ILE A 58 7.97 17.68 -4.26
C ILE A 58 6.79 16.90 -3.67
N VAL A 59 5.63 17.53 -3.52
CA VAL A 59 4.44 16.85 -3.00
C VAL A 59 3.99 15.76 -3.96
N MET A 60 4.04 15.98 -5.28
CA MET A 60 3.75 14.95 -6.26
C MET A 60 4.74 13.78 -6.18
N LEU A 61 6.04 14.06 -6.01
CA LEU A 61 7.06 13.03 -5.80
C LEU A 61 6.77 12.20 -4.55
N PHE A 62 6.44 12.86 -3.42
CA PHE A 62 6.09 12.16 -2.19
C PHE A 62 4.80 11.37 -2.33
N ALA A 63 3.78 11.90 -3.00
CA ALA A 63 2.54 11.19 -3.27
C ALA A 63 2.80 9.91 -4.08
N PHE A 64 3.68 9.96 -5.09
CA PHE A 64 4.05 8.78 -5.85
C PHE A 64 4.80 7.75 -5.00
N ILE A 65 5.81 8.18 -4.23
CA ILE A 65 6.53 7.32 -3.28
C ILE A 65 5.57 6.69 -2.27
N GLN A 66 4.59 7.44 -1.77
CA GLN A 66 3.56 6.94 -0.87
C GLN A 66 2.77 5.82 -1.53
N VAL A 67 2.23 6.01 -2.74
CA VAL A 67 1.48 4.96 -3.45
C VAL A 67 2.30 3.68 -3.59
N VAL A 68 3.58 3.78 -3.97
CA VAL A 68 4.48 2.62 -4.07
C VAL A 68 4.70 1.93 -2.72
N LEU A 69 4.98 2.71 -1.66
CA LEU A 69 5.21 2.16 -0.32
C LEU A 69 3.95 1.55 0.28
N GLN A 70 2.79 2.15 0.01
CA GLN A 70 1.49 1.60 0.40
C GLN A 70 1.32 0.22 -0.25
N PHE A 71 1.55 0.12 -1.56
CA PHE A 71 1.50 -1.17 -2.24
C PHE A 71 2.54 -2.18 -1.72
N TYR A 72 3.79 -1.76 -1.47
CA TYR A 72 4.84 -2.67 -1.01
C TYR A 72 4.61 -3.21 0.41
N TYR A 73 4.21 -2.36 1.36
CA TYR A 73 4.05 -2.73 2.76
C TYR A 73 2.68 -3.37 3.06
N PHE A 74 1.58 -2.83 2.51
CA PHE A 74 0.26 -3.45 2.72
C PHE A 74 0.14 -4.79 2.02
N MET A 75 0.80 -4.99 0.87
CA MET A 75 0.58 -6.19 0.09
C MET A 75 1.50 -7.36 0.42
N HIS A 76 2.39 -7.27 1.42
CA HIS A 76 3.22 -8.39 1.87
C HIS A 76 3.85 -9.19 0.70
N MET A 77 4.28 -8.51 -0.37
CA MET A 77 4.83 -9.12 -1.60
C MET A 77 6.12 -9.94 -1.37
N LYS A 78 6.57 -10.05 -0.11
CA LYS A 78 7.70 -10.84 0.33
C LYS A 78 7.36 -12.30 0.60
N ASP A 79 6.09 -12.67 0.78
CA ASP A 79 5.70 -14.06 1.02
C ASP A 79 5.38 -14.83 -0.27
N LYS A 80 6.09 -15.95 -0.47
CA LYS A 80 5.95 -16.85 -1.60
C LYS A 80 4.56 -17.51 -1.56
N GLY A 81 3.67 -17.14 -2.49
CA GLY A 81 2.34 -17.75 -2.65
C GLY A 81 1.21 -16.80 -3.08
N HIS A 82 1.45 -15.49 -3.11
CA HIS A 82 0.42 -14.49 -3.44
C HIS A 82 0.44 -13.99 -4.90
N GLU A 83 0.69 -14.88 -5.85
CA GLU A 83 0.60 -14.52 -7.28
C GLU A 83 -0.81 -14.05 -7.66
N PHE A 84 -1.85 -14.68 -7.11
CA PHE A 84 -3.24 -14.31 -7.39
C PHE A 84 -3.60 -12.92 -6.87
N ALA A 85 -3.11 -12.56 -5.67
CA ALA A 85 -3.33 -11.22 -5.12
C ALA A 85 -2.62 -10.17 -5.97
N LYS A 86 -1.35 -10.40 -6.34
CA LYS A 86 -0.57 -9.51 -7.21
C LYS A 86 -1.27 -9.28 -8.55
N LEU A 87 -1.82 -10.34 -9.14
CA LEU A 87 -2.57 -10.28 -10.39
C LEU A 87 -3.84 -9.42 -10.23
N PHE A 88 -4.60 -9.63 -9.15
CA PHE A 88 -5.79 -8.83 -8.85
C PHE A 88 -5.47 -7.34 -8.65
N MET A 89 -4.33 -7.02 -8.01
CA MET A 89 -3.91 -5.63 -7.83
C MET A 89 -3.49 -4.97 -9.14
N ILE A 90 -2.75 -5.65 -10.01
CA ILE A 90 -2.35 -5.11 -11.32
C ILE A 90 -3.60 -4.87 -12.18
N VAL A 91 -4.53 -5.81 -12.19
CA VAL A 91 -5.80 -5.68 -12.90
C VAL A 91 -6.65 -4.55 -12.31
N GLY A 92 -6.75 -4.47 -10.98
CA GLY A 92 -7.45 -3.38 -10.30
C GLY A 92 -6.85 -2.01 -10.60
N MET A 93 -5.52 -1.90 -10.65
CA MET A 93 -4.81 -0.68 -11.03
C MET A 93 -5.10 -0.30 -12.49
N TYR A 94 -5.09 -1.28 -13.40
CA TYR A 94 -5.46 -1.07 -14.79
C TYR A 94 -6.88 -0.50 -14.93
N PHE A 95 -7.86 -1.10 -14.26
CA PHE A 95 -9.24 -0.60 -14.29
C PHE A 95 -9.39 0.76 -13.62
N ALA A 96 -8.72 1.02 -12.50
CA ALA A 96 -8.75 2.32 -11.84
C ALA A 96 -8.25 3.44 -12.76
N ILE A 97 -7.12 3.21 -13.44
CA ILE A 97 -6.56 4.17 -14.41
C ILE A 97 -7.51 4.30 -15.61
N ALA A 98 -7.99 3.18 -16.16
CA ALA A 98 -8.90 3.18 -17.30
C ALA A 98 -10.20 3.96 -17.01
N PHE A 99 -10.79 3.78 -15.82
CA PHE A 99 -11.96 4.55 -15.42
C PHE A 99 -11.65 6.02 -15.22
N CYS A 100 -10.58 6.38 -14.51
CA CYS A 100 -10.19 7.79 -14.36
C CYS A 100 -10.02 8.48 -15.73
N VAL A 101 -9.31 7.86 -16.67
CA VAL A 101 -9.11 8.39 -18.02
C VAL A 101 -10.44 8.49 -18.77
N THR A 102 -11.28 7.46 -18.70
CA THR A 102 -12.58 7.42 -19.39
C THR A 102 -13.53 8.48 -18.85
N PHE A 103 -13.61 8.67 -17.53
CA PHE A 103 -14.47 9.69 -16.92
C PHE A 103 -13.96 11.10 -17.17
N ILE A 104 -12.64 11.34 -17.13
CA ILE A 104 -12.08 12.63 -17.55
C ILE A 104 -12.44 12.90 -19.01
N TYR A 105 -12.35 11.87 -19.86
CA TYR A 105 -12.73 11.99 -21.26
C TYR A 105 -14.21 12.31 -21.42
N ILE A 106 -15.12 11.54 -20.83
CA ILE A 106 -16.58 11.75 -20.96
C ILE A 106 -17.05 13.07 -20.36
N VAL A 107 -16.58 13.43 -19.16
CA VAL A 107 -17.11 14.58 -18.41
C VAL A 107 -16.52 15.91 -18.88
N TRP A 108 -15.25 15.92 -19.30
CA TRP A 108 -14.51 17.17 -19.55
C TRP A 108 -14.08 17.37 -21.00
N ILE A 109 -13.80 16.29 -21.74
CA ILE A 109 -13.30 16.36 -23.13
C ILE A 109 -14.35 15.91 -24.16
N GLY A 110 -15.39 15.19 -23.72
CA GLY A 110 -16.48 14.69 -24.53
C GLY A 110 -17.36 15.84 -25.01
N GLN A 111 -16.96 16.44 -26.12
CA GLN A 111 -17.85 17.26 -26.93
C GLN A 111 -19.10 16.42 -27.23
N PRO A 112 -20.33 16.97 -27.11
CA PRO A 112 -21.51 16.27 -27.57
C PRO A 112 -21.33 15.97 -29.05
N ILE A 113 -21.22 14.69 -29.38
CA ILE A 113 -21.36 14.20 -30.75
C ILE A 113 -22.76 14.48 -31.26
#